data_AF-A0A1I4BWY7-F1
#
_entry.id   AF-A0A1I4BWY7-F1
#
_cell.length_a   1.000
_cell.length_b   1.000
_cell.length_c   1.000
_cell.angle_alpha   90.00
_cell.angle_beta   90.00
_cell.angle_gamma   90.00
#
_symmetry.space_group_name_H-M   'P 1'
#
loop_
_entity.id
_entity.type
_entity.pdbx_description
1 polymer ?
#
loop_
_entity_poly.entity_id
_entity_poly.type
_entity_poly.pdbx_seq_one_letter_code
_entity_poly.pdbx_strand_id
1 'polypeptide(L)'
;MQDARQSSHNNGRILAITSFITFADAVWAGAQVLNSAAAEPILVDFYKARPRFEPWTLKHVELPRPLIARYAQGGGAKTFPCRYATMVIDKNTGRPSQMHIRTFFPTLGMD
;
A
#
# COMPACT_ATOMS: atom_id res chain seq x y z
N MET A 1 1.06 36.68 11.25
CA MET A 1 1.35 35.23 11.34
C MET A 1 0.25 34.64 12.19
N GLN A 2 -0.68 33.89 11.59
CA GLN A 2 -1.79 33.27 12.32
C GLN A 2 -1.34 31.88 12.78
N ASP A 3 -1.29 31.71 14.10
CA ASP A 3 -1.07 30.43 14.76
C ASP A 3 -2.16 29.44 14.36
N ALA A 4 -1.77 28.40 13.61
CA ALA A 4 -2.62 27.27 13.32
C ALA A 4 -2.86 26.49 14.62
N ARG A 5 -4.01 26.77 15.24
CA ARG A 5 -4.58 26.08 16.39
C ARG A 5 -4.46 24.56 16.20
N GLN A 6 -3.69 23.92 17.08
CA GLN A 6 -3.66 22.47 17.22
C GLN A 6 -5.05 21.98 17.65
N SER A 7 -5.79 21.41 16.71
CA SER A 7 -7.01 20.65 16.97
C SER A 7 -6.63 19.28 17.55
N SER A 8 -6.93 19.08 18.83
CA SER A 8 -6.84 17.79 19.52
C SER A 8 -8.02 16.89 19.15
N HIS A 9 -7.91 16.19 18.02
CA HIS A 9 -8.78 15.08 17.65
C HIS A 9 -7.92 13.91 17.15
N ASN A 10 -7.78 12.86 17.97
CA ASN A 10 -7.08 11.61 17.61
C ASN A 10 -7.99 10.66 16.78
N ASN A 11 -8.59 11.17 15.71
CA ASN A 11 -9.28 10.35 14.71
C ASN A 11 -8.30 10.04 13.56
N GLY A 12 -7.80 8.81 13.47
CA GLY A 12 -7.14 8.30 12.25
C GLY A 12 -6.03 9.19 11.68
N ARG A 13 -5.20 9.78 12.55
CA ARG A 13 -4.15 10.73 12.15
C ARG A 13 -3.23 10.10 11.10
N ILE A 14 -3.22 10.66 9.89
CA ILE A 14 -2.27 10.24 8.84
C ILE A 14 -0.86 10.46 9.39
N LEU A 15 -0.16 9.35 9.67
CA LEU A 15 1.17 9.39 10.27
C LEU A 15 2.24 9.72 9.24
N ALA A 16 2.08 9.22 8.01
CA ALA A 16 2.91 9.53 6.87
C ALA A 16 2.13 9.30 5.57
N ILE A 17 2.47 10.07 4.54
CA ILE A 17 2.06 9.80 3.16
C ILE A 17 3.27 9.20 2.46
N THR A 18 3.12 8.07 1.79
CA THR A 18 4.22 7.40 1.08
C THR A 18 3.91 7.26 -0.40
N SER A 19 4.95 7.30 -1.23
CA SER A 19 4.81 7.06 -2.67
C SER A 19 6.05 6.35 -3.22
N PHE A 20 5.83 5.52 -4.24
CA PHE A 20 6.92 5.10 -5.12
C PHE A 20 7.50 6.34 -5.83
N ILE A 21 8.81 6.32 -6.12
CA ILE A 21 9.46 7.42 -6.84
C ILE A 21 9.12 7.36 -8.33
N THR A 22 9.09 6.15 -8.88
CA THR A 22 8.80 5.92 -10.30
C THR A 22 7.63 4.94 -10.48
N PHE A 23 6.98 5.03 -11.64
CA PHE A 23 5.97 4.05 -12.04
C PHE A 23 6.59 2.66 -12.22
N ALA A 24 7.82 2.56 -12.71
CA ALA A 24 8.53 1.28 -12.87
C ALA A 24 8.73 0.58 -11.51
N ASP A 25 9.09 1.31 -10.46
CA ASP A 25 9.22 0.77 -9.11
C ASP A 25 7.87 0.27 -8.58
N ALA A 26 6.78 1.02 -8.85
CA ALA A 26 5.44 0.61 -8.47
C ALA A 26 5.02 -0.69 -9.19
N VAL A 27 5.25 -0.80 -10.49
CA VAL A 27 4.92 -2.02 -11.24
C VAL A 27 5.76 -3.20 -10.75
N TRP A 28 7.07 -3.01 -10.58
CA TRP A 28 7.95 -4.06 -10.08
C TRP A 28 7.53 -4.52 -8.69
N ALA A 29 7.31 -3.60 -7.75
CA ALA A 29 6.87 -3.93 -6.38
C ALA A 29 5.50 -4.63 -6.39
N GLY A 30 4.56 -4.17 -7.21
CA GLY A 30 3.24 -4.79 -7.33
C GLY A 30 3.33 -6.24 -7.79
N ALA A 31 4.21 -6.53 -8.76
CA ALA A 31 4.49 -7.90 -9.19
C ALA A 31 5.10 -8.75 -8.06
N GLN A 32 6.03 -8.20 -7.27
CA GLN A 32 6.59 -8.94 -6.12
C GLN A 32 5.53 -9.23 -5.06
N VAL A 33 4.65 -8.26 -4.77
CA VAL A 33 3.57 -8.45 -3.79
C VAL A 33 2.64 -9.58 -4.23
N LEU A 34 2.17 -9.56 -5.47
CA LEU A 34 1.24 -10.56 -5.99
C LEU A 34 1.84 -11.97 -6.13
N ASN A 35 3.16 -12.07 -6.34
CA ASN A 35 3.87 -13.36 -6.43
C ASN A 35 4.46 -13.82 -5.09
N SER A 36 4.24 -13.10 -3.99
CA SER A 36 4.77 -13.48 -2.68
C SER A 36 4.01 -14.69 -2.10
N ALA A 37 4.70 -15.52 -1.32
CA ALA A 37 4.06 -16.61 -0.57
C ALA A 37 2.98 -16.09 0.40
N ALA A 38 3.16 -14.88 0.93
CA ALA A 38 2.16 -14.22 1.78
C ALA A 38 0.86 -13.87 1.03
N ALA A 39 0.93 -13.67 -0.29
CA ALA A 39 -0.22 -13.35 -1.11
C ALA A 39 -1.08 -14.56 -1.47
N GLU A 40 -0.47 -15.74 -1.59
CA GLU A 40 -1.12 -16.95 -2.07
C GLU A 40 -2.45 -17.27 -1.36
N PRO A 41 -2.54 -17.39 -0.02
CA PRO A 41 -3.81 -17.72 0.63
C PRO A 41 -4.88 -16.64 0.41
N ILE A 42 -4.48 -15.37 0.34
CA ILE A 42 -5.38 -14.24 0.12
C ILE A 42 -5.93 -14.25 -1.32
N LEU A 43 -5.07 -14.55 -2.30
CA LEU A 43 -5.45 -14.62 -3.71
C LEU A 43 -6.32 -15.85 -3.99
N VAL A 44 -6.06 -16.98 -3.35
CA VAL A 44 -6.91 -18.18 -3.45
C VAL A 44 -8.32 -17.89 -2.93
N ASP A 45 -8.44 -17.23 -1.77
CA ASP A 45 -9.73 -16.77 -1.24
C ASP A 45 -10.41 -15.78 -2.19
N PHE A 46 -9.67 -14.75 -2.62
CA PHE A 46 -10.14 -13.73 -3.57
C PHE A 46 -10.78 -14.33 -4.82
N TYR A 47 -10.12 -15.31 -5.46
CA TYR A 47 -10.62 -15.90 -6.70
C TYR A 47 -11.85 -16.79 -6.49
N LYS A 48 -12.03 -17.37 -5.30
CA LYS A 48 -13.20 -18.20 -4.94
C LYS A 48 -14.39 -17.39 -4.43
N ALA A 49 -14.14 -16.26 -3.79
CA ALA A 49 -15.17 -15.45 -3.15
C ALA A 49 -16.09 -14.74 -4.16
N ARG A 50 -17.32 -14.43 -3.76
CA ARG A 50 -18.17 -13.45 -4.47
C ARG A 50 -17.65 -12.03 -4.22
N PRO A 51 -17.96 -11.05 -5.10
CA PRO A 51 -17.68 -9.65 -4.81
C PRO A 51 -18.29 -9.25 -3.46
N ARG A 52 -17.52 -8.51 -2.65
CA ARG A 52 -17.92 -8.05 -1.32
C ARG A 52 -17.49 -6.60 -1.10
N PHE A 53 -18.00 -5.98 -0.05
CA PHE A 53 -17.68 -4.59 0.28
C PHE A 53 -16.26 -4.46 0.87
N GLU A 54 -15.85 -5.35 1.78
CA GLU A 54 -14.51 -5.31 2.36
C GLU A 54 -13.44 -5.75 1.34
N PRO A 55 -12.43 -4.91 1.05
CA PRO A 55 -11.38 -5.28 0.15
C PRO A 55 -10.47 -6.36 0.75
N TRP A 56 -9.73 -7.06 -0.09
CA TRP A 56 -8.60 -7.88 0.35
C TRP A 56 -7.37 -7.00 0.50
N THR A 57 -6.61 -7.24 1.57
CA THR A 57 -5.40 -6.46 1.86
C THR A 57 -4.20 -7.40 1.93
N LEU A 58 -3.28 -7.22 1.00
CA LEU A 58 -1.94 -7.81 0.98
C LEU A 58 -1.03 -6.88 1.79
N LYS A 59 -1.02 -7.05 3.10
CA LYS A 59 -0.42 -6.11 4.05
C LYS A 59 1.04 -6.44 4.33
N HIS A 60 1.90 -5.42 4.33
CA HIS A 60 3.30 -5.50 4.75
C HIS A 60 4.06 -6.65 4.08
N VAL A 61 3.86 -6.82 2.79
CA VAL A 61 4.56 -7.86 2.03
C VAL A 61 6.00 -7.40 1.83
N GLU A 62 6.94 -8.24 2.25
CA GLU A 62 8.37 -7.98 2.10
C GLU A 62 8.79 -8.07 0.63
N LEU A 63 9.58 -7.08 0.20
CA LEU A 63 10.16 -7.01 -1.13
C LEU A 63 11.56 -7.66 -1.11
N PRO A 64 11.97 -8.37 -2.18
CA PRO A 64 13.28 -9.03 -2.24
C PRO A 64 14.48 -8.08 -2.09
N ARG A 65 14.28 -6.81 -2.39
CA ARG A 65 15.26 -5.73 -2.17
C ARG A 65 14.54 -4.46 -1.74
N PRO A 66 15.16 -3.60 -0.91
CA PRO A 66 14.60 -2.31 -0.57
C PRO A 66 14.43 -1.42 -1.80
N LEU A 67 13.36 -0.63 -1.82
CA LEU A 67 13.14 0.44 -2.81
C LEU A 67 13.18 1.79 -2.10
N ILE A 68 13.75 2.80 -2.75
CA ILE A 68 13.68 4.16 -2.23
C ILE A 68 12.27 4.71 -2.49
N ALA A 69 11.54 4.97 -1.42
CA ALA A 69 10.23 5.63 -1.46
C ALA A 69 10.36 7.10 -1.04
N ARG A 70 9.46 7.94 -1.52
CA ARG A 70 9.24 9.26 -0.93
C ARG A 70 8.23 9.13 0.20
N TYR A 71 8.44 9.87 1.27
CA TYR A 71 7.46 10.01 2.33
C TYR A 71 7.37 11.45 2.82
N ALA A 72 6.17 11.84 3.27
CA ALA A 72 5.91 13.13 3.88
C ALA A 72 5.32 12.96 5.28
N GLN A 73 5.88 13.68 6.26
CA GLN A 73 5.42 13.70 7.65
C GLN A 73 5.65 15.10 8.24
N GLY A 74 4.64 15.64 8.94
CA GLY A 74 4.81 16.82 9.81
C GLY A 74 5.33 18.11 9.15
N GLY A 75 5.32 18.23 7.82
CA GLY A 75 5.71 19.46 7.10
C GLY A 75 6.89 19.33 6.14
N GLY A 76 7.50 18.14 5.99
CA GLY A 76 8.60 17.92 5.04
C GLY A 76 8.46 16.62 4.26
N ALA A 77 9.07 16.58 3.07
CA ALA A 77 9.22 15.39 2.26
C ALA A 77 10.66 14.87 2.32
N LYS A 78 10.81 13.57 2.48
CA LYS A 78 12.11 12.86 2.56
C LYS A 78 12.03 11.58 1.74
N THR A 79 13.17 10.92 1.56
CA THR A 79 13.25 9.58 0.98
C THR A 79 13.66 8.55 2.02
N PHE A 80 13.13 7.33 1.91
CA PHE A 80 13.45 6.23 2.83
C PHE A 80 13.53 4.90 2.07
N PRO A 81 14.51 4.02 2.38
CA PRO A 81 14.53 2.67 1.84
C PRO A 81 13.43 1.81 2.47
N CYS A 82 12.36 1.55 1.73
CA CYS A 82 11.25 0.69 2.17
C CYS A 82 11.49 -0.76 1.76
N ARG A 83 11.33 -1.68 2.72
CA ARG A 83 11.34 -3.13 2.49
C ARG A 83 9.95 -3.74 2.32
N TYR A 84 8.91 -3.02 2.72
CA TYR A 84 7.55 -3.55 2.74
C TYR A 84 6.63 -2.75 1.83
N ALA A 85 5.62 -3.41 1.28
CA ALA A 85 4.55 -2.76 0.52
C ALA A 85 3.18 -3.29 0.94
N THR A 86 2.16 -2.47 0.78
CA THR A 86 0.77 -2.85 1.05
C THR A 86 -0.07 -2.60 -0.19
N MET A 87 -0.83 -3.62 -0.59
CA MET A 87 -1.76 -3.56 -1.71
C MET A 87 -3.18 -3.89 -1.24
N VAL A 88 -4.13 -3.06 -1.66
CA VAL A 88 -5.56 -3.26 -1.39
C VAL A 88 -6.26 -3.53 -2.70
N ILE A 89 -6.95 -4.67 -2.78
CA ILE A 89 -7.59 -5.16 -4.01
C ILE A 89 -9.07 -5.45 -3.81
N ASP A 90 -9.82 -5.27 -4.89
CA ASP A 90 -11.23 -5.60 -5.05
C ASP A 90 -11.47 -6.61 -6.14
N LYS A 91 -12.59 -7.32 -5.99
CA LYS A 91 -13.14 -8.14 -7.06
C LYS A 91 -14.10 -7.30 -7.91
N ASN A 92 -13.73 -7.10 -9.17
CA ASN A 92 -14.53 -6.42 -10.17
C ASN A 92 -14.61 -7.31 -11.43
N THR A 93 -15.77 -7.92 -11.64
CA THR A 93 -15.99 -8.93 -12.69
C THR A 93 -15.85 -8.41 -14.13
N GLY A 94 -15.82 -7.09 -14.34
CA GLY A 94 -15.61 -6.48 -15.65
C GLY A 94 -14.15 -6.27 -16.06
N ARG A 95 -13.18 -6.64 -15.20
CA ARG A 95 -11.75 -6.46 -15.48
C ARG A 95 -11.05 -7.77 -15.86
N PRO A 96 -9.93 -7.70 -16.62
CA PRO A 96 -8.98 -8.79 -16.68
C PRO A 96 -8.61 -9.26 -15.27
N SER A 97 -8.48 -10.57 -15.07
CA SER A 97 -8.31 -11.25 -13.76
C SER A 97 -9.37 -10.93 -12.69
N GLN A 98 -10.47 -10.25 -13.05
CA GLN A 98 -11.50 -9.79 -12.12
C GLN A 98 -10.94 -8.91 -10.98
N MET A 99 -9.74 -8.34 -11.12
CA MET A 99 -9.04 -7.62 -10.04
C MET A 99 -9.01 -6.12 -10.30
N HIS A 100 -9.31 -5.34 -9.28
CA HIS A 100 -9.07 -3.90 -9.25
C HIS A 100 -8.18 -3.54 -8.07
N ILE A 101 -7.04 -2.90 -8.32
CA ILE A 101 -6.19 -2.37 -7.25
C ILE A 101 -6.80 -1.03 -6.80
N ARG A 102 -7.33 -0.98 -5.56
CA ARG A 102 -7.86 0.28 -4.97
C ARG A 102 -6.73 1.23 -4.64
N THR A 103 -5.69 0.73 -3.99
CA THR A 103 -4.51 1.49 -3.62
C THR A 103 -3.31 0.58 -3.44
N PHE A 104 -2.13 1.13 -3.68
CA PHE A 104 -0.87 0.43 -3.55
C PHE A 104 0.23 1.41 -3.15
N PHE A 105 0.91 1.14 -2.03
CA PHE A 105 1.89 2.06 -1.47
C PHE A 105 3.03 1.33 -0.73
N PRO A 106 4.25 1.90 -0.74
CA PRO A 106 5.34 1.39 0.08
C PRO A 106 5.03 1.67 1.55
N THR A 107 5.32 0.71 2.41
CA THR A 107 5.12 0.82 3.85
C THR A 107 6.46 1.14 4.50
N LEU A 108 6.51 2.25 5.25
CA LEU A 108 7.66 2.56 6.09
C LEU A 108 7.74 1.50 7.19
N GLY A 109 8.91 0.88 7.35
CA GLY A 109 9.13 -0.10 8.40
C GLY A 109 8.87 0.49 9.78
N MET A 110 8.17 -0.26 10.62
CA MET A 110 8.24 -0.10 12.07
C MET A 110 9.35 -1.05 12.52
N ASP A 111 10.55 -0.51 12.70
CA ASP A 111 11.48 -1.13 13.63
C ASP A 111 11.07 -0.71 15.05
#